data_AF-A0A1L9VX86-F1
#
_entry.id   AF-A0A1L9VX86-F1
#
_cell.length_a   1.000
_cell.length_b   1.000
_cell.length_c   1.000
_cell.angle_alpha   90.00
_cell.angle_beta   90.00
_cell.angle_gamma   90.00
#
_symmetry.space_group_name_H-M   'P 1'
#
loop_
_entity.id
_entity.type
_entity.pdbx_description
1 polymer ?
#
loop_
_entity_poly.entity_id
_entity_poly.type
_entity_poly.pdbx_seq_one_letter_code
_entity_poly.pdbx_strand_id
1 'polypeptide(L)'
;MRKPGTVDANIHKENRDRYASKLKIWPSSWPNGSFDSTCPHPVQLHEALYLAIEDIIGRWWTDDGARFPEQMPLEPEEEEEEEEEENFLCNKLIRPYKECQGFWRPDFLLEHDADLGIENFRICEINARFCWNGYMHTAFGQEAYSAFEQRGLVDAADPGTILRGLLGQFDRRRPLHIVKGNERGIDSHMFVEFCQLLGIKAQLITPDSLRVVPHREGHNGYKLYSELKRQISLRYFNDMRAILLTHDKRMRGIVLQELNSLVTRNILSAEQAAQLEQLIDQSRSPEQLKDDYILKPIRSGKGDGIQFGDQLSHADWLAKLEELRDTQLKPGLTLYVVRHKVNQRLYDVTLGSGQSVPCHKVGTYHAVNGQFVGLGA
;
A
#
# COMPACT_ATOMS: atom_id res chain seq x y z
N MET A 1 -6.21 -32.71 -6.92
CA MET A 1 -5.72 -31.87 -5.81
C MET A 1 -4.37 -31.30 -6.18
N ARG A 2 -4.28 -30.00 -6.53
CA ARG A 2 -3.00 -29.29 -6.70
C ARG A 2 -2.64 -28.64 -5.37
N LYS A 3 -1.40 -28.83 -4.92
CA LYS A 3 -0.84 -28.17 -3.73
C LYS A 3 -0.86 -26.64 -3.91
N PRO A 4 -1.06 -25.85 -2.84
CA PRO A 4 -0.88 -24.40 -2.89
C PRO A 4 0.54 -24.07 -3.35
N GLY A 5 0.67 -23.12 -4.28
CA GLY A 5 1.96 -22.71 -4.83
C GLY A 5 2.87 -22.19 -3.73
N THR A 6 4.04 -22.82 -3.59
CA THR A 6 5.18 -22.23 -2.88
C THR A 6 5.50 -20.89 -3.54
N VAL A 7 5.56 -19.82 -2.73
CA VAL A 7 6.15 -18.54 -3.13
C VAL A 7 7.51 -18.84 -3.76
N ASP A 8 7.69 -18.43 -5.02
CA ASP A 8 8.86 -18.80 -5.80
C ASP A 8 10.06 -17.98 -5.31
N ALA A 9 10.86 -18.58 -4.42
CA ALA A 9 12.09 -18.00 -3.91
C ALA A 9 13.07 -17.59 -5.02
N ASN A 10 12.91 -18.12 -6.26
CA ASN A 10 13.71 -17.66 -7.40
C ASN A 10 13.39 -16.23 -7.82
N ILE A 11 12.15 -15.74 -7.73
CA ILE A 11 11.82 -14.39 -8.22
C ILE A 11 12.48 -13.31 -7.36
N HIS A 12 12.49 -13.50 -6.04
CA HIS A 12 13.18 -12.59 -5.12
C HIS A 12 14.69 -12.60 -5.32
N LYS A 13 15.26 -13.79 -5.53
CA LYS A 13 16.68 -13.97 -5.81
C LYS A 13 17.07 -13.37 -7.16
N GLU A 14 16.29 -13.60 -8.21
CA GLU A 14 16.51 -13.08 -9.57
C GLU A 14 16.39 -11.56 -9.62
N ASN A 15 15.40 -10.96 -8.93
CA ASN A 15 15.29 -9.51 -8.82
C ASN A 15 16.50 -8.93 -8.05
N ARG A 16 16.87 -9.52 -6.92
CA ARG A 16 18.07 -9.13 -6.16
C ARG A 16 19.33 -9.24 -7.01
N ASP A 17 19.51 -10.35 -7.73
CA ASP A 17 20.69 -10.62 -8.54
C ASP A 17 20.77 -9.69 -9.76
N ARG A 18 19.64 -9.35 -10.40
CA ARG A 18 19.57 -8.36 -11.50
C ARG A 18 19.97 -6.95 -11.02
N TYR A 19 19.57 -6.57 -9.81
CA TYR A 19 19.94 -5.30 -9.19
C TYR A 19 21.40 -5.27 -8.71
N ALA A 20 21.80 -6.27 -7.92
CA ALA A 20 23.13 -6.39 -7.35
C ALA A 20 24.21 -6.56 -8.43
N SER A 21 23.92 -7.29 -9.52
CA SER A 21 24.85 -7.45 -10.64
C SER A 21 25.13 -6.14 -11.38
N LYS A 22 24.13 -5.27 -11.53
CA LYS A 22 24.30 -3.94 -12.15
C LYS A 22 25.04 -2.95 -11.23
N LEU A 23 24.82 -3.02 -9.92
CA LEU A 23 25.50 -2.15 -8.94
C LEU A 23 26.97 -2.57 -8.70
N LYS A 24 27.31 -3.85 -8.91
CA LYS A 24 28.70 -4.33 -8.92
C LYS A 24 29.57 -3.74 -10.04
N ILE A 25 28.97 -3.12 -11.05
CA ILE A 25 29.68 -2.49 -12.18
C ILE A 25 30.16 -1.07 -11.83
N TRP A 26 29.68 -0.50 -10.71
CA TRP A 26 30.11 0.82 -10.24
C TRP A 26 31.44 0.72 -9.47
N PRO A 27 32.38 1.67 -9.68
CA PRO A 27 33.73 1.57 -9.13
C PRO A 27 33.71 1.46 -7.60
N SER A 28 34.48 0.48 -7.14
CA SER A 28 34.47 -0.19 -5.84
C SER A 28 35.01 0.64 -4.66
N SER A 29 34.50 1.85 -4.45
CA SER A 29 34.81 2.65 -3.24
C SER A 29 33.92 2.28 -2.04
N TRP A 30 33.01 1.33 -2.19
CA TRP A 30 32.09 0.91 -1.13
C TRP A 30 32.81 -0.09 -0.21
N PRO A 31 32.86 0.13 1.11
CA PRO A 31 33.40 -0.83 2.05
C PRO A 31 32.74 -2.22 1.87
N ASN A 32 33.53 -3.29 2.00
CA ASN A 32 33.02 -4.65 1.86
C ASN A 32 31.82 -4.89 2.80
N GLY A 33 30.67 -5.26 2.24
CA GLY A 33 29.43 -5.48 2.98
C GLY A 33 28.49 -4.27 3.05
N SER A 34 28.88 -3.07 2.59
CA SER A 34 28.00 -1.89 2.60
C SER A 34 26.73 -2.09 1.78
N PHE A 35 26.78 -2.83 0.66
CA PHE A 35 25.60 -3.12 -0.14
C PHE A 35 24.52 -3.90 0.64
N ASP A 36 24.91 -4.90 1.43
CA ASP A 36 23.99 -5.72 2.23
C ASP A 36 23.66 -5.09 3.60
N SER A 37 24.52 -4.20 4.12
CA SER A 37 24.35 -3.59 5.46
C SER A 37 23.74 -2.19 5.46
N THR A 38 23.73 -1.47 4.34
CA THR A 38 23.27 -0.06 4.27
C THR A 38 22.29 0.25 3.13
N CYS A 39 21.81 -0.75 2.38
CA CYS A 39 20.73 -0.55 1.42
C CYS A 39 19.45 -1.21 1.95
N PRO A 40 18.53 -0.45 2.59
CA PRO A 40 17.20 -0.95 2.92
C PRO A 40 16.46 -1.14 1.60
N HIS A 41 16.66 -2.28 0.94
CA HIS A 41 16.03 -2.52 -0.35
C HIS A 41 14.52 -2.66 -0.10
N PRO A 42 13.65 -1.89 -0.78
CA PRO A 42 12.19 -1.94 -0.57
C PRO A 42 11.59 -3.35 -0.69
N VAL A 43 12.28 -4.26 -1.37
CA VAL A 43 11.91 -5.68 -1.50
C VAL A 43 11.99 -6.45 -0.18
N GLN A 44 13.11 -6.34 0.57
CA GLN A 44 13.27 -7.05 1.85
C GLN A 44 12.32 -6.49 2.91
N LEU A 45 12.15 -5.17 2.86
CA LEU A 45 11.26 -4.42 3.74
C LEU A 45 9.77 -4.71 3.48
N HIS A 46 9.39 -4.93 2.22
CA HIS A 46 8.02 -5.28 1.88
C HIS A 46 7.61 -6.62 2.48
N GLU A 47 8.53 -7.59 2.53
CA GLU A 47 8.23 -8.92 3.09
C GLU A 47 7.79 -8.83 4.55
N ALA A 48 8.59 -8.15 5.39
CA ALA A 48 8.23 -7.94 6.78
C ALA A 48 6.90 -7.17 6.93
N LEU A 49 6.69 -6.14 6.10
CA LEU A 49 5.47 -5.34 6.15
C LEU A 49 4.22 -6.16 5.78
N TYR A 50 4.26 -6.94 4.70
CA TYR A 50 3.09 -7.72 4.30
C TYR A 50 2.82 -8.85 5.28
N LEU A 51 3.86 -9.52 5.81
CA LEU A 51 3.70 -10.57 6.83
C LEU A 51 3.04 -10.02 8.10
N ALA A 52 3.45 -8.83 8.55
CA ALA A 52 2.86 -8.15 9.70
C ALA A 52 1.37 -7.86 9.46
N ILE A 53 1.04 -7.22 8.33
CA ILE A 53 -0.35 -6.83 8.02
C ILE A 53 -1.22 -8.05 7.75
N GLU A 54 -0.70 -9.07 7.07
CA GLU A 54 -1.41 -10.34 6.85
C GLU A 54 -1.83 -10.98 8.16
N ASP A 55 -0.91 -11.06 9.13
CA ASP A 55 -1.17 -11.65 10.43
C ASP A 55 -2.12 -10.81 11.29
N ILE A 56 -1.98 -9.48 11.29
CA ILE A 56 -2.88 -8.56 12.01
C ILE A 56 -4.31 -8.70 11.46
N ILE A 57 -4.49 -8.63 10.13
CA ILE A 57 -5.80 -8.76 9.51
C ILE A 57 -6.37 -10.17 9.71
N GLY A 58 -5.53 -11.20 9.64
CA GLY A 58 -5.94 -12.59 9.87
C GLY A 58 -6.47 -12.87 11.28
N ARG A 59 -6.20 -11.98 12.25
CA ARG A 59 -6.69 -12.08 13.63
C ARG A 59 -7.61 -10.93 14.02
N TRP A 60 -7.99 -10.07 13.07
CA TRP A 60 -8.67 -8.79 13.32
C TRP A 60 -9.85 -8.92 14.28
N TRP A 61 -10.71 -9.92 14.05
CA TRP A 61 -11.92 -10.18 14.81
C TRP A 61 -11.78 -11.21 15.94
N THR A 62 -10.61 -11.87 16.05
CA THR A 62 -10.43 -13.03 16.95
C THR A 62 -9.46 -12.78 18.10
N ASP A 63 -8.65 -11.73 18.03
CA ASP A 63 -7.69 -11.39 19.07
C ASP A 63 -8.25 -10.38 20.07
N ASP A 64 -8.98 -10.89 21.05
CA ASP A 64 -9.54 -10.11 22.17
C ASP A 64 -8.48 -9.37 23.00
N GLY A 65 -7.22 -9.82 22.95
CA GLY A 65 -6.11 -9.19 23.65
C GLY A 65 -5.61 -7.94 22.91
N ALA A 66 -5.51 -8.04 21.59
CA ALA A 66 -5.08 -6.93 20.74
C ALA A 66 -6.18 -5.90 20.49
N ARG A 67 -7.46 -6.28 20.46
CA ARG A 67 -8.60 -5.34 20.35
C ARG A 67 -8.50 -4.42 19.13
N PHE A 68 -8.13 -4.98 17.97
CA PHE A 68 -7.87 -4.20 16.75
C PHE A 68 -9.06 -3.35 16.30
N PRO A 69 -10.32 -3.82 16.33
CA PRO A 69 -11.48 -3.01 15.95
C PRO A 69 -11.63 -1.75 16.82
N GLU A 70 -11.31 -1.82 18.12
CA GLU A 70 -11.41 -0.64 18.99
C GLU A 70 -10.23 0.34 18.83
N GLN A 71 -9.07 -0.16 18.42
CA GLN A 71 -7.93 0.68 18.08
C GLN A 71 -8.12 1.42 16.76
N MET A 72 -8.80 0.79 15.81
CA MET A 72 -9.04 1.32 14.47
C MET A 72 -10.50 1.12 14.05
N PRO A 73 -11.45 1.80 14.72
CA PRO A 73 -12.86 1.64 14.41
C PRO A 73 -13.15 2.07 12.98
N LEU A 74 -14.11 1.37 12.38
CA LEU A 74 -14.67 1.66 11.07
C LEU A 74 -16.00 2.40 11.22
N GLU A 75 -16.52 2.95 10.13
CA GLU A 75 -17.89 3.47 10.18
C GLU A 75 -18.86 2.29 10.39
N PRO A 76 -20.01 2.46 11.06
CA PRO A 76 -20.90 1.34 11.36
C PRO A 76 -21.29 0.49 10.14
N GLU A 77 -21.46 1.10 8.96
CA GLU A 77 -21.75 0.38 7.72
C GLU A 77 -20.55 -0.41 7.18
N GLU A 78 -19.32 0.10 7.37
CA GLU A 78 -18.09 -0.57 6.97
C GLU A 78 -17.75 -1.72 7.94
N GLU A 79 -18.05 -1.55 9.22
CA GLU A 79 -17.90 -2.59 10.25
C GLU A 79 -18.87 -3.76 10.00
N GLU A 80 -20.15 -3.47 9.73
CA GLU A 80 -21.13 -4.50 9.32
C GLU A 80 -20.65 -5.27 8.07
N GLU A 81 -20.03 -4.58 7.11
CA GLU A 81 -19.46 -5.20 5.91
C GLU A 81 -18.28 -6.12 6.22
N GLU A 82 -17.34 -5.70 7.06
CA GLU A 82 -16.18 -6.50 7.44
C GLU A 82 -16.56 -7.70 8.32
N GLU A 83 -17.56 -7.57 9.19
CA GLU A 83 -18.16 -8.70 9.92
C GLU A 83 -18.85 -9.69 8.95
N GLU A 84 -19.52 -9.20 7.92
CA GLU A 84 -20.11 -10.06 6.88
C GLU A 84 -19.01 -10.78 6.06
N GLU A 85 -17.91 -10.11 5.74
CA GLU A 85 -16.76 -10.75 5.08
C GLU A 85 -16.13 -11.85 5.94
N GLU A 86 -16.01 -11.65 7.25
CA GLU A 86 -15.54 -12.69 8.17
C GLU A 86 -16.48 -13.90 8.17
N ASN A 87 -17.80 -13.66 8.11
CA ASN A 87 -18.77 -14.73 7.92
C ASN A 87 -18.58 -15.45 6.59
N PHE A 88 -18.29 -14.75 5.49
CA PHE A 88 -17.95 -15.38 4.21
C PHE A 88 -16.67 -16.20 4.27
N LEU A 89 -15.66 -15.73 5.00
CA LEU A 89 -14.42 -16.45 5.20
C LEU A 89 -14.66 -17.75 5.98
N CYS A 90 -15.38 -17.69 7.10
CA CYS A 90 -15.76 -18.85 7.91
C CYS A 90 -16.54 -19.91 7.09
N ASN A 91 -17.39 -19.44 6.17
CA ASN A 91 -18.15 -20.29 5.25
C ASN A 91 -17.40 -20.67 3.95
N LYS A 92 -16.13 -20.27 3.81
CA LYS A 92 -15.26 -20.54 2.64
C LYS A 92 -15.83 -20.03 1.31
N LEU A 93 -16.58 -18.93 1.36
CA LEU A 93 -17.16 -18.27 0.20
C LEU A 93 -16.17 -17.28 -0.45
N ILE A 94 -15.27 -16.71 0.34
CA ILE A 94 -14.15 -15.88 -0.12
C ILE A 94 -12.81 -16.50 0.25
N ARG A 95 -11.74 -15.97 -0.34
CA ARG A 95 -10.38 -16.41 -0.07
C ARG A 95 -9.87 -15.83 1.26
N PRO A 96 -9.01 -16.54 1.99
CA PRO A 96 -8.26 -15.96 3.10
C PRO A 96 -7.43 -14.77 2.63
N TYR A 97 -7.28 -13.75 3.49
CA TYR A 97 -6.60 -12.50 3.14
C TYR A 97 -5.22 -12.70 2.50
N LYS A 98 -4.43 -13.64 3.03
CA LYS A 98 -3.12 -14.03 2.49
C LYS A 98 -3.09 -14.41 1.01
N GLU A 99 -4.23 -14.82 0.45
CA GLU A 99 -4.36 -15.23 -0.95
C GLU A 99 -4.95 -14.15 -1.85
N CYS A 100 -5.38 -13.02 -1.27
CA CYS A 100 -6.13 -11.99 -1.98
C CYS A 100 -5.86 -10.56 -1.52
N GLN A 101 -4.68 -10.25 -0.96
CA GLN A 101 -4.32 -8.93 -0.43
C GLN A 101 -4.45 -7.75 -1.43
N GLY A 102 -4.63 -8.02 -2.73
CA GLY A 102 -4.96 -7.03 -3.73
C GLY A 102 -3.73 -6.26 -4.22
N PHE A 103 -3.90 -4.95 -4.42
CA PHE A 103 -2.87 -4.09 -5.01
C PHE A 103 -2.40 -3.07 -3.99
N TRP A 104 -1.12 -3.13 -3.62
CA TRP A 104 -0.54 -2.15 -2.71
C TRP A 104 0.47 -1.28 -3.44
N ARG A 105 0.36 0.01 -3.19
CA ARG A 105 1.36 0.99 -3.55
C ARG A 105 1.85 1.74 -2.30
N PRO A 106 2.83 1.20 -1.57
CA PRO A 106 3.45 1.94 -0.48
C PRO A 106 4.31 3.08 -1.01
N ASP A 107 4.08 4.26 -0.45
CA ASP A 107 4.85 5.46 -0.78
C ASP A 107 5.90 5.68 0.31
N PHE A 108 7.12 6.01 -0.11
CA PHE A 108 8.25 6.23 0.78
C PHE A 108 8.94 7.57 0.51
N LEU A 109 9.61 8.06 1.53
CA LEU A 109 10.40 9.28 1.52
C LEU A 109 11.86 8.92 1.81
N LEU A 110 12.78 9.68 1.25
CA LEU A 110 14.21 9.57 1.55
C LEU A 110 14.55 10.62 2.61
N GLU A 111 14.65 10.17 3.86
CA GLU A 111 15.07 11.01 4.97
C GLU A 111 16.57 11.25 4.88
N HIS A 112 16.96 12.52 4.92
CA HIS A 112 18.37 12.89 4.95
C HIS A 112 18.89 12.87 6.37
N ASP A 113 19.82 11.97 6.65
CA ASP A 113 20.65 12.02 7.84
C ASP A 113 21.85 12.96 7.55
N ALA A 114 21.82 14.15 8.13
CA ALA A 114 22.85 15.17 7.93
C ALA A 114 24.20 14.76 8.56
N ASP A 115 24.17 13.99 9.64
CA ASP A 115 25.36 13.60 10.40
C ASP A 115 26.11 12.44 9.72
N LEU A 116 25.36 11.50 9.15
CA LEU A 116 25.92 10.34 8.44
C LEU A 116 26.05 10.57 6.93
N GLY A 117 25.42 11.62 6.38
CA GLY A 117 25.44 11.90 4.94
C GLY A 117 24.67 10.89 4.08
N ILE A 118 23.86 10.03 4.70
CA ILE A 118 23.10 8.97 4.05
C ILE A 118 21.62 9.34 3.91
N GLU A 119 20.93 8.65 2.99
CA GLU A 119 19.48 8.73 2.83
C GLU A 119 18.83 7.44 3.34
N ASN A 120 17.84 7.58 4.21
CA ASN A 120 17.10 6.46 4.81
C ASN A 120 15.68 6.38 4.23
N PHE A 121 15.25 5.17 3.84
CA PHE A 121 13.89 4.95 3.36
C PHE A 121 12.90 5.00 4.52
N ARG A 122 11.84 5.81 4.37
CA ARG A 122 10.74 5.91 5.34
C ARG A 122 9.40 5.68 4.65
N ILE A 123 8.67 4.63 5.00
CA ILE A 123 7.30 4.44 4.48
C ILE A 123 6.40 5.50 5.09
N CYS A 124 5.79 6.32 4.23
CA CYS A 124 4.96 7.42 4.63
C CYS A 124 3.45 7.18 4.38
N GLU A 125 3.10 6.16 3.59
CA GLU A 125 1.73 5.72 3.34
C GLU A 125 1.71 4.31 2.72
N ILE A 126 0.65 3.54 2.96
CA ILE A 126 0.35 2.29 2.26
C ILE A 126 -0.93 2.53 1.46
N ASN A 127 -0.82 2.73 0.14
CA ASN A 127 -2.01 2.92 -0.69
C ASN A 127 -2.54 1.55 -1.13
N ALA A 128 -3.69 1.13 -0.60
CA ALA A 128 -4.34 -0.12 -1.02
C ALA A 128 -5.79 0.07 -1.49
N ARG A 129 -6.34 1.29 -1.36
CA ARG A 129 -7.71 1.63 -1.72
C ARG A 129 -7.97 1.69 -3.23
N PHE A 130 -7.06 2.32 -3.99
CA PHE A 130 -7.24 2.52 -5.42
C PHE A 130 -6.43 1.50 -6.21
N CYS A 131 -7.11 0.46 -6.71
CA CYS A 131 -6.46 -0.57 -7.50
C CYS A 131 -5.72 0.02 -8.73
N TRP A 132 -4.55 -0.55 -9.02
CA TRP A 132 -3.71 -0.21 -10.18
C TRP A 132 -3.18 1.21 -10.25
N ASN A 133 -3.35 2.03 -9.20
CA ASN A 133 -2.87 3.41 -9.21
C ASN A 133 -1.34 3.46 -9.38
N GLY A 134 -0.86 3.99 -10.50
CA GLY A 134 0.56 4.08 -10.83
C GLY A 134 1.18 2.83 -11.47
N TYR A 135 0.46 1.70 -11.57
CA TYR A 135 1.02 0.46 -12.11
C TYR A 135 1.24 0.51 -13.62
N MET A 136 0.26 1.01 -14.38
CA MET A 136 0.33 1.10 -15.84
C MET A 136 1.34 2.16 -16.25
N HIS A 137 1.32 3.31 -15.58
CA HIS A 137 2.33 4.35 -15.81
C HIS A 137 3.74 3.84 -15.51
N THR A 138 3.93 3.10 -14.42
CA THR A 138 5.23 2.52 -14.09
C THR A 138 5.65 1.50 -15.13
N ALA A 139 4.78 0.56 -15.53
CA ALA A 139 5.12 -0.46 -16.51
C ALA A 139 5.56 0.15 -17.85
N PHE A 140 4.74 1.02 -18.45
CA PHE A 140 5.07 1.62 -19.74
C PHE A 140 6.20 2.65 -19.65
N GLY A 141 6.31 3.38 -18.53
CA GLY A 141 7.43 4.29 -18.31
C GLY A 141 8.76 3.56 -18.23
N GLN A 142 8.80 2.41 -17.55
CA GLN A 142 9.98 1.54 -17.49
C GLN A 142 10.29 0.91 -18.85
N GLU A 143 9.27 0.49 -19.61
CA GLU A 143 9.47 -0.01 -20.97
C GLU A 143 10.10 1.06 -21.89
N ALA A 144 9.68 2.31 -21.76
CA ALA A 144 10.24 3.42 -22.53
C ALA A 144 11.71 3.71 -22.18
N TYR A 145 12.18 3.38 -20.97
CA TYR A 145 13.58 3.57 -20.59
C TYR A 145 14.55 2.67 -21.36
N SER A 146 14.09 1.55 -21.91
CA SER A 146 14.90 0.69 -22.78
C SER A 146 15.52 1.45 -23.97
N ALA A 147 14.84 2.50 -24.47
CA ALA A 147 15.36 3.37 -25.53
C ALA A 147 16.61 4.17 -25.13
N PHE A 148 16.88 4.30 -23.82
CA PHE A 148 17.99 5.06 -23.26
C PHE A 148 19.05 4.19 -22.59
N GLU A 149 18.97 2.87 -22.72
CA GLU A 149 19.94 1.93 -22.12
C GLU A 149 21.39 2.24 -22.55
N GLN A 150 21.59 2.60 -23.81
CA GLN A 150 22.90 3.00 -24.35
C GLN A 150 23.48 4.28 -23.70
N ARG A 151 22.66 5.04 -22.97
CA ARG A 151 23.07 6.24 -22.21
C ARG A 151 23.30 5.94 -20.73
N GLY A 152 23.29 4.66 -20.33
CA GLY A 152 23.55 4.23 -18.95
C GLY A 152 22.35 4.33 -18.00
N LEU A 153 21.16 4.64 -18.51
CA LEU A 153 19.93 4.51 -17.73
C LEU A 153 19.54 3.04 -17.60
N VAL A 154 19.13 2.63 -16.40
CA VAL A 154 18.72 1.26 -16.11
C VAL A 154 17.31 1.23 -15.56
N ASP A 155 16.54 0.22 -15.94
CA ASP A 155 15.19 0.05 -15.42
C ASP A 155 15.20 -0.18 -13.90
N ALA A 156 14.27 0.49 -13.21
CA ALA A 156 13.98 0.28 -11.80
C ALA A 156 12.83 -0.73 -11.56
N ALA A 157 12.22 -1.25 -12.62
CA ALA A 157 11.31 -2.39 -12.54
C ALA A 157 11.25 -3.13 -13.87
N ASP A 158 10.89 -4.41 -13.82
CA ASP A 158 10.56 -5.18 -15.02
C ASP A 158 9.09 -4.92 -15.41
N PRO A 159 8.80 -4.27 -16.56
CA PRO A 159 7.43 -4.02 -16.99
C PRO A 159 6.60 -5.31 -17.07
N GLY A 160 7.23 -6.38 -17.55
CA GLY A 160 6.60 -7.69 -17.68
C GLY A 160 6.12 -8.25 -16.33
N THR A 161 6.92 -8.11 -15.27
CA THR A 161 6.54 -8.55 -13.92
C THR A 161 5.35 -7.78 -13.38
N ILE A 162 5.31 -6.46 -13.57
CA ILE A 162 4.16 -5.63 -13.18
C ILE A 162 2.89 -6.09 -13.93
N LEU A 163 2.95 -6.15 -15.27
CA LEU A 163 1.80 -6.53 -16.10
C LEU A 163 1.32 -7.97 -15.85
N ARG A 164 2.24 -8.91 -15.62
CA ARG A 164 1.89 -10.29 -15.21
C ARG A 164 1.19 -10.31 -13.85
N GLY A 165 1.67 -9.52 -12.89
CA GLY A 165 1.03 -9.34 -11.59
C GLY A 165 -0.43 -8.88 -11.73
N LEU A 166 -0.67 -7.83 -12.54
CA LEU A 166 -2.01 -7.32 -12.82
C LEU A 166 -2.94 -8.36 -13.45
N LEU A 167 -2.47 -9.01 -14.52
CA LEU A 167 -3.25 -10.00 -15.28
C LEU A 167 -3.48 -11.32 -14.50
N GLY A 168 -2.68 -11.60 -13.48
CA GLY A 168 -2.78 -12.80 -12.66
C GLY A 168 -3.94 -12.78 -11.66
N GLN A 169 -4.61 -11.64 -11.48
CA GLN A 169 -5.60 -11.47 -10.43
C GLN A 169 -7.01 -11.97 -10.79
N PHE A 170 -7.31 -12.16 -12.07
CA PHE A 170 -8.66 -12.49 -12.53
C PHE A 170 -8.66 -13.55 -13.63
N ASP A 171 -9.80 -14.23 -13.80
CA ASP A 171 -10.00 -15.16 -14.92
C ASP A 171 -10.20 -14.38 -16.22
N ARG A 172 -9.14 -14.31 -17.03
CA ARG A 172 -9.10 -13.61 -18.33
C ARG A 172 -10.10 -14.13 -19.36
N ARG A 173 -10.73 -15.29 -19.13
CA ARG A 173 -11.78 -15.86 -19.99
C ARG A 173 -13.16 -15.27 -19.70
N ARG A 174 -13.32 -14.56 -18.59
CA ARG A 174 -14.56 -13.91 -18.18
C ARG A 174 -14.50 -12.41 -18.47
N PRO A 175 -15.64 -11.75 -18.74
CA PRO A 175 -15.69 -10.30 -18.84
C PRO A 175 -15.24 -9.64 -17.53
N LEU A 176 -14.28 -8.72 -17.63
CA LEU A 176 -13.83 -7.87 -16.55
C LEU A 176 -14.63 -6.56 -16.57
N HIS A 177 -15.29 -6.26 -15.45
CA HIS A 177 -15.98 -4.99 -15.25
C HIS A 177 -15.30 -4.24 -14.11
N ILE A 178 -14.88 -3.01 -14.37
CA ILE A 178 -14.26 -2.15 -13.36
C ILE A 178 -15.28 -1.10 -12.98
N VAL A 179 -15.78 -1.17 -11.75
CA VAL A 179 -16.74 -0.21 -11.22
C VAL A 179 -16.00 1.06 -10.84
N LYS A 180 -16.25 2.15 -11.57
CA LYS A 180 -15.58 3.43 -11.39
C LYS A 180 -16.61 4.52 -11.04
N GLY A 181 -16.45 5.11 -9.86
CA GLY A 181 -17.20 6.28 -9.41
C GLY A 181 -16.45 7.59 -9.67
N ASN A 182 -16.35 8.42 -8.63
CA ASN A 182 -15.82 9.78 -8.70
C ASN A 182 -14.29 9.89 -8.85
N GLU A 183 -13.55 8.80 -8.59
CA GLU A 183 -12.09 8.81 -8.74
C GLU A 183 -11.73 8.99 -10.22
N ARG A 184 -10.94 10.02 -10.56
CA ARG A 184 -10.59 10.35 -11.95
C ARG A 184 -9.66 9.30 -12.57
N GLY A 185 -8.66 8.83 -11.81
CA GLY A 185 -7.67 7.78 -12.10
C GLY A 185 -7.34 7.42 -13.56
N ILE A 186 -6.08 7.58 -13.99
CA ILE A 186 -5.63 7.31 -15.37
C ILE A 186 -5.44 5.81 -15.65
N ASP A 187 -4.75 5.09 -14.76
CA ASP A 187 -4.36 3.69 -14.99
C ASP A 187 -5.54 2.75 -15.28
N SER A 188 -6.71 3.00 -14.70
CA SER A 188 -7.91 2.19 -14.95
C SER A 188 -8.35 2.23 -16.42
N HIS A 189 -8.21 3.37 -17.08
CA HIS A 189 -8.49 3.52 -18.51
C HIS A 189 -7.42 2.83 -19.35
N MET A 190 -6.13 3.06 -19.03
CA MET A 190 -5.00 2.42 -19.71
C MET A 190 -5.07 0.90 -19.62
N PHE A 191 -5.45 0.37 -18.46
CA PHE A 191 -5.56 -1.07 -18.24
C PHE A 191 -6.69 -1.69 -19.07
N VAL A 192 -7.84 -1.01 -19.20
CA VAL A 192 -8.94 -1.48 -20.05
C VAL A 192 -8.49 -1.56 -21.51
N GLU A 193 -7.84 -0.53 -22.04
CA GLU A 193 -7.32 -0.53 -23.41
C GLU A 193 -6.28 -1.64 -23.60
N PHE A 194 -5.35 -1.79 -22.66
CA PHE A 194 -4.36 -2.86 -22.67
C PHE A 194 -5.01 -4.26 -22.68
N CYS A 195 -6.04 -4.49 -21.84
CA CYS A 195 -6.80 -5.73 -21.86
C CYS A 195 -7.47 -5.99 -23.22
N GLN A 196 -8.07 -4.96 -23.83
CA GLN A 196 -8.73 -5.09 -25.13
C GLN A 196 -7.74 -5.45 -26.24
N LEU A 197 -6.53 -4.87 -26.24
CA LEU A 197 -5.44 -5.24 -27.16
C LEU A 197 -5.04 -6.72 -27.01
N LEU A 198 -5.12 -7.27 -25.79
CA LEU A 198 -4.87 -8.68 -25.51
C LEU A 198 -6.08 -9.59 -25.79
N GLY A 199 -7.17 -9.06 -26.35
CA GLY A 199 -8.41 -9.81 -26.59
C GLY A 199 -9.22 -10.14 -25.33
N ILE A 200 -8.90 -9.50 -24.20
CA ILE A 200 -9.65 -9.65 -22.95
C ILE A 200 -10.83 -8.69 -22.97
N LYS A 201 -12.03 -9.20 -22.70
CA LYS A 201 -13.24 -8.38 -22.60
C LYS A 201 -13.21 -7.57 -21.31
N ALA A 202 -12.74 -6.32 -21.37
CA ALA A 202 -12.70 -5.40 -20.24
C ALA A 202 -13.48 -4.12 -20.54
N GLN A 203 -14.21 -3.61 -19.55
CA GLN A 203 -14.90 -2.32 -19.64
C GLN A 203 -15.02 -1.61 -18.29
N LEU A 204 -15.06 -0.28 -18.33
CA LEU A 204 -15.45 0.55 -17.20
C LEU A 204 -16.97 0.62 -17.11
N ILE A 205 -17.51 0.51 -15.90
CA ILE A 205 -18.93 0.68 -15.61
C ILE A 205 -19.12 1.64 -14.43
N THR A 206 -20.28 2.26 -14.32
CA THR A 206 -20.61 3.16 -13.19
C THR A 206 -21.38 2.41 -12.11
N PRO A 207 -21.33 2.86 -10.84
CA PRO A 207 -22.17 2.31 -9.78
C PRO A 207 -23.66 2.26 -10.17
N ASP A 208 -24.17 3.31 -10.81
CA ASP A 208 -25.58 3.42 -11.24
C ASP A 208 -25.99 2.39 -12.30
N SER A 209 -25.02 1.77 -12.99
CA SER A 209 -25.30 0.71 -13.98
C SER A 209 -25.51 -0.66 -13.35
N LEU A 210 -25.18 -0.82 -12.07
CA LEU A 210 -25.33 -2.07 -11.34
C LEU A 210 -26.76 -2.26 -10.86
N ARG A 211 -27.26 -3.49 -11.00
CA ARG A 211 -28.58 -3.89 -10.52
C ARG A 211 -28.53 -5.33 -10.02
N VAL A 212 -29.16 -5.59 -8.88
CA VAL A 212 -29.41 -6.96 -8.44
C VAL A 212 -30.67 -7.46 -9.14
N VAL A 213 -30.57 -8.60 -9.81
CA VAL A 213 -31.71 -9.28 -10.42
C VAL A 213 -32.03 -10.50 -9.56
N PRO A 214 -33.25 -10.63 -9.00
CA PRO A 214 -33.61 -11.79 -8.19
C PRO A 214 -33.42 -13.08 -8.99
N HIS A 215 -32.73 -14.05 -8.42
CA HIS A 215 -32.77 -15.41 -8.95
C HIS A 215 -34.14 -16.01 -8.63
N ARG A 216 -34.75 -16.70 -9.60
CA ARG A 216 -36.08 -17.33 -9.43
C ARG A 216 -35.95 -18.52 -8.48
N GLU A 217 -35.95 -18.25 -7.18
CA GLU A 217 -36.33 -19.11 -6.04
C GLU A 217 -35.68 -18.56 -4.77
N GLY A 218 -36.51 -18.12 -3.81
CA GLY A 218 -36.10 -18.04 -2.41
C GLY A 218 -35.79 -16.64 -1.85
N HIS A 219 -36.80 -16.11 -1.16
CA HIS A 219 -36.76 -15.40 0.13
C HIS A 219 -35.81 -14.20 0.39
N ASN A 220 -36.52 -13.14 0.83
CA ASN A 220 -36.18 -12.10 1.81
C ASN A 220 -35.72 -10.75 1.27
N GLY A 221 -36.40 -9.72 1.80
CA GLY A 221 -36.19 -8.32 1.48
C GLY A 221 -34.88 -7.81 2.07
N TYR A 222 -33.81 -7.98 1.32
CA TYR A 222 -32.57 -7.24 1.55
C TYR A 222 -32.68 -5.84 0.92
N LYS A 223 -32.06 -4.84 1.54
CA LYS A 223 -31.87 -3.54 0.87
C LYS A 223 -31.00 -3.80 -0.37
N LEU A 224 -31.48 -3.39 -1.54
CA LEU A 224 -30.82 -3.60 -2.84
C LEU A 224 -29.33 -3.22 -2.83
N TYR A 225 -28.99 -2.16 -2.10
CA TYR A 225 -27.63 -1.66 -1.95
C TYR A 225 -26.72 -2.61 -1.16
N SER A 226 -27.19 -3.11 -0.01
CA SER A 226 -26.46 -4.08 0.82
C SER A 226 -26.23 -5.38 0.04
N GLU A 227 -27.25 -5.90 -0.64
CA GLU A 227 -27.11 -7.11 -1.46
C GLU A 227 -26.16 -6.88 -2.65
N LEU A 228 -26.15 -5.69 -3.25
CA LEU A 228 -25.20 -5.38 -4.31
C LEU A 228 -23.75 -5.42 -3.80
N LYS A 229 -23.47 -4.74 -2.68
CA LYS A 229 -22.12 -4.75 -2.07
C LYS A 229 -21.69 -6.16 -1.74
N ARG A 230 -22.56 -6.92 -1.07
CA ARG A 230 -22.37 -8.34 -0.77
C ARG A 230 -22.00 -9.17 -1.99
N GLN A 231 -22.72 -9.01 -3.10
CA GLN A 231 -22.42 -9.71 -4.36
C GLN A 231 -21.11 -9.24 -5.00
N ILE A 232 -20.71 -7.99 -4.81
CA ILE A 232 -19.39 -7.48 -5.24
C ILE A 232 -18.30 -8.10 -4.36
N SER A 233 -18.52 -8.21 -3.05
CA SER A 233 -17.55 -8.75 -2.09
C SER A 233 -17.09 -10.17 -2.43
N LEU A 234 -18.00 -10.98 -2.95
CA LEU A 234 -17.71 -12.34 -3.39
C LEU A 234 -16.87 -12.42 -4.68
N ARG A 235 -16.61 -11.29 -5.37
CA ARG A 235 -16.09 -11.28 -6.75
C ARG A 235 -15.02 -10.22 -7.04
N TYR A 236 -14.76 -9.27 -6.15
CA TYR A 236 -13.74 -8.26 -6.38
C TYR A 236 -12.33 -8.88 -6.45
N PHE A 237 -11.38 -8.12 -6.99
CA PHE A 237 -9.96 -8.49 -7.03
C PHE A 237 -9.09 -7.63 -6.11
N ASN A 238 -9.66 -6.57 -5.53
CA ASN A 238 -9.01 -5.75 -4.51
C ASN A 238 -9.80 -5.91 -3.21
N ASP A 239 -9.19 -6.58 -2.23
CA ASP A 239 -9.82 -6.95 -0.96
C ASP A 239 -10.39 -5.77 -0.18
N MET A 240 -11.58 -5.93 0.42
CA MET A 240 -12.14 -4.88 1.28
C MET A 240 -11.27 -4.67 2.51
N ARG A 241 -10.68 -5.72 3.08
CA ARG A 241 -9.69 -5.61 4.16
C ARG A 241 -8.46 -4.81 3.72
N ALA A 242 -8.06 -4.90 2.45
CA ALA A 242 -6.99 -4.05 1.93
C ALA A 242 -7.43 -2.58 1.78
N ILE A 243 -8.65 -2.35 1.29
CA ILE A 243 -9.25 -1.04 1.07
C ILE A 243 -9.52 -0.29 2.38
N LEU A 244 -10.06 -0.98 3.40
CA LEU A 244 -10.53 -0.41 4.65
C LEU A 244 -9.47 -0.48 5.76
N LEU A 245 -8.73 -1.59 5.86
CA LEU A 245 -7.78 -1.81 6.95
C LEU A 245 -6.35 -1.45 6.56
N THR A 246 -5.83 -2.06 5.50
CA THR A 246 -4.42 -1.86 5.09
C THR A 246 -4.13 -0.42 4.67
N HIS A 247 -5.07 0.22 3.99
CA HIS A 247 -4.93 1.60 3.54
C HIS A 247 -4.99 2.63 4.68
N ASP A 248 -5.66 2.31 5.79
CA ASP A 248 -5.85 3.25 6.89
C ASP A 248 -4.51 3.60 7.55
N LYS A 249 -4.24 4.90 7.71
CA LYS A 249 -2.95 5.37 8.24
C LYS A 249 -2.69 4.94 9.68
N ARG A 250 -3.72 4.51 10.43
CA ARG A 250 -3.62 3.92 11.78
C ARG A 250 -2.98 2.53 11.75
N MET A 251 -3.15 1.75 10.68
CA MET A 251 -2.54 0.41 10.52
C MET A 251 -1.03 0.43 10.76
N ARG A 252 -0.34 1.48 10.32
CA ARG A 252 1.09 1.67 10.58
C ARG A 252 1.44 1.67 12.07
N GLY A 253 0.61 2.32 12.89
CA GLY A 253 0.79 2.34 14.35
C GLY A 253 0.54 0.98 14.99
N ILE A 254 -0.48 0.26 14.51
CA ILE A 254 -0.78 -1.11 14.96
C ILE A 254 0.37 -2.06 14.64
N VAL A 255 0.94 -1.98 13.43
CA VAL A 255 2.11 -2.78 13.03
C VAL A 255 3.27 -2.56 14.00
N LEU A 256 3.57 -1.31 14.39
CA LEU A 256 4.63 -1.00 15.36
C LEU A 256 4.35 -1.60 16.75
N GLN A 257 3.11 -1.50 17.22
CA GLN A 257 2.72 -2.06 18.52
C GLN A 257 2.80 -3.59 18.54
N GLU A 258 2.50 -4.23 17.41
CA GLU A 258 2.48 -5.68 17.26
C GLU A 258 3.86 -6.31 17.02
N LEU A 259 4.93 -5.53 16.77
CA LEU A 259 6.25 -6.07 16.43
C LEU A 259 6.74 -7.15 17.41
N ASN A 260 6.64 -6.91 18.72
CA ASN A 260 7.05 -7.88 19.73
C ASN A 260 6.20 -9.16 19.71
N SER A 261 4.89 -9.02 19.51
CA SER A 261 3.96 -10.16 19.38
C SER A 261 4.28 -10.97 18.12
N LEU A 262 4.52 -10.29 17.00
CA LEU A 262 4.87 -10.90 15.71
C LEU A 262 6.18 -11.69 15.78
N VAL A 263 7.19 -11.17 16.49
CA VAL A 263 8.45 -11.89 16.75
C VAL A 263 8.22 -13.10 17.66
N THR A 264 7.49 -12.91 18.77
CA THR A 264 7.20 -13.98 19.73
C THR A 264 6.44 -15.14 19.10
N ARG A 265 5.53 -14.84 18.16
CA ARG A 265 4.75 -15.83 17.41
C ARG A 265 5.46 -16.36 16.16
N ASN A 266 6.72 -15.99 15.94
CA ASN A 266 7.56 -16.41 14.80
C ASN A 266 6.96 -16.03 13.43
N ILE A 267 6.19 -14.94 13.37
CA ILE A 267 5.71 -14.35 12.12
C ILE A 267 6.85 -13.53 11.48
N LEU A 268 7.58 -12.78 12.31
CA LEU A 268 8.77 -12.03 11.91
C LEU A 268 9.99 -12.54 12.68
N SER A 269 11.15 -12.51 12.02
CA SER A 269 12.42 -12.57 12.75
C SER A 269 12.69 -11.26 13.50
N ALA A 270 13.55 -11.30 14.53
CA ALA A 270 13.97 -10.09 15.24
C ALA A 270 14.62 -9.05 14.30
N GLU A 271 15.35 -9.51 13.28
CA GLU A 271 15.94 -8.65 12.25
C GLU A 271 14.86 -7.98 11.40
N GLN A 272 13.88 -8.73 10.90
CA GLN A 272 12.74 -8.17 10.15
C GLN A 272 11.95 -7.16 10.98
N ALA A 273 11.73 -7.44 12.28
CA ALA A 273 11.03 -6.51 13.15
C ALA A 273 11.83 -5.22 13.39
N ALA A 274 13.14 -5.30 13.60
CA ALA A 274 14.00 -4.12 13.75
C ALA A 274 14.09 -3.29 12.45
N GLN A 275 14.15 -3.96 11.29
CA GLN A 275 14.11 -3.30 9.98
C GLN A 275 12.75 -2.64 9.72
N LEU A 276 11.65 -3.29 10.11
CA LEU A 276 10.30 -2.76 9.97
C LEU A 276 10.06 -1.58 10.93
N GLU A 277 10.54 -1.68 12.18
CA GLU A 277 10.59 -0.55 13.11
C GLU A 277 11.35 0.58 12.45
N GLN A 278 12.59 0.37 11.97
CA GLN A 278 13.35 1.42 11.29
C GLN A 278 12.62 2.03 10.09
N LEU A 279 12.07 1.22 9.19
CA LEU A 279 11.38 1.69 8.00
C LEU A 279 10.14 2.55 8.33
N ILE A 280 9.44 2.16 9.38
CA ILE A 280 8.20 2.79 9.79
C ILE A 280 8.50 3.98 10.70
N ASP A 281 9.37 3.84 11.70
CA ASP A 281 9.65 4.81 12.75
C ASP A 281 11.03 4.64 13.43
N GLN A 282 11.82 5.71 13.46
CA GLN A 282 12.99 5.82 14.36
C GLN A 282 12.89 7.05 15.27
N SER A 283 11.74 7.71 15.29
CA SER A 283 11.58 9.05 15.85
C SER A 283 11.35 9.00 17.36
N ARG A 284 12.30 8.42 18.12
CA ARG A 284 12.36 8.60 19.57
C ARG A 284 13.23 9.81 19.90
N SER A 285 12.80 11.01 19.52
CA SER A 285 13.38 12.23 20.09
C SER A 285 12.54 12.70 21.27
N PRO A 286 13.16 12.99 22.43
CA PRO A 286 12.45 13.60 23.54
C PRO A 286 12.15 15.08 23.24
N GLU A 287 10.97 15.49 23.70
CA GLU A 287 10.57 16.86 24.02
C GLU A 287 10.32 17.86 22.87
N GLN A 288 9.01 18.09 22.65
CA GLN A 288 8.39 19.39 22.36
C GLN A 288 8.90 20.22 21.18
N LEU A 289 8.70 19.76 19.94
CA LEU A 289 8.60 20.67 18.80
C LEU A 289 7.51 20.16 17.87
N LYS A 290 6.29 20.72 17.98
CA LYS A 290 5.19 20.45 17.02
C LYS A 290 5.69 20.55 15.56
N ASP A 291 6.67 21.42 15.35
CA ASP A 291 7.31 21.73 14.08
C ASP A 291 7.98 20.52 13.40
N ASP A 292 8.35 19.50 14.18
CA ASP A 292 8.93 18.25 13.68
C ASP A 292 7.87 17.18 13.37
N TYR A 293 6.59 17.53 13.43
CA TYR A 293 5.49 16.60 13.20
C TYR A 293 4.51 17.11 12.15
N ILE A 294 3.75 16.17 11.61
CA ILE A 294 2.63 16.40 10.72
C ILE A 294 1.40 15.64 11.22
N LEU A 295 0.22 16.20 10.97
CA LEU A 295 -1.06 15.54 11.12
C LEU A 295 -1.51 15.07 9.75
N LYS A 296 -1.69 13.75 9.57
CA LYS A 296 -2.25 13.19 8.34
C LYS A 296 -3.66 12.65 8.58
N PRO A 297 -4.67 13.03 7.79
CA PRO A 297 -6.00 12.43 7.91
C PRO A 297 -5.94 10.91 7.69
N ILE A 298 -6.64 10.16 8.53
CA ILE A 298 -6.51 8.69 8.60
C ILE A 298 -6.85 7.97 7.28
N ARG A 299 -7.78 8.53 6.49
CA ARG A 299 -8.37 7.91 5.29
C ARG A 299 -8.29 8.75 4.02
N SER A 300 -7.60 9.89 4.04
CA SER A 300 -7.36 10.70 2.84
C SER A 300 -6.27 10.09 1.96
N GLY A 301 -6.22 10.48 0.68
CA GLY A 301 -5.11 10.13 -0.22
C GLY A 301 -4.55 11.38 -0.90
N LYS A 302 -3.52 11.22 -1.75
CA LYS A 302 -2.96 12.30 -2.58
C LYS A 302 -2.46 13.53 -1.78
N GLY A 303 -2.08 13.34 -0.52
CA GLY A 303 -1.63 14.41 0.37
C GLY A 303 -2.74 15.35 0.86
N ASP A 304 -4.01 15.05 0.58
CA ASP A 304 -5.13 15.92 0.94
C ASP A 304 -5.32 16.01 2.46
N GLY A 305 -5.49 17.24 2.95
CA GLY A 305 -5.71 17.56 4.35
C GLY A 305 -4.50 17.36 5.29
N ILE A 306 -3.28 17.13 4.77
CA ILE A 306 -2.08 17.07 5.62
C ILE A 306 -1.79 18.44 6.22
N GLN A 307 -1.56 18.49 7.53
CA GLN A 307 -1.18 19.71 8.24
C GLN A 307 0.23 19.55 8.82
N PHE A 308 1.08 20.54 8.60
CA PHE A 308 2.42 20.55 9.18
C PHE A 308 2.38 21.28 10.51
N GLY A 309 3.02 20.73 11.53
CA GLY A 309 2.98 21.32 12.86
C GLY A 309 3.69 22.68 12.91
N ASP A 310 4.68 22.92 12.06
CA ASP A 310 5.34 24.23 11.91
C ASP A 310 4.42 25.33 11.34
N GLN A 311 3.33 24.92 10.67
CA GLN A 311 2.31 25.81 10.13
C GLN A 311 1.11 25.99 11.06
N LEU A 312 0.97 25.16 12.10
CA LEU A 312 -0.12 25.23 13.07
C LEU A 312 0.26 26.13 14.26
N SER A 313 -0.74 26.85 14.79
CA SER A 313 -0.56 27.50 16.08
C SER A 313 -0.44 26.45 17.19
N HIS A 314 0.22 26.78 18.31
CA HIS A 314 0.33 25.85 19.43
C HIS A 314 -1.05 25.46 20.00
N ALA A 315 -1.98 26.41 20.04
CA ALA A 315 -3.34 26.16 20.50
C ALA A 315 -4.10 25.19 19.58
N ASP A 316 -4.01 25.38 18.26
CA ASP A 316 -4.65 24.49 17.29
C ASP A 316 -4.03 23.08 17.32
N TRP A 317 -2.71 23.00 17.47
CA TRP A 317 -2.01 21.73 17.65
C TRP A 317 -2.52 20.95 18.86
N LEU A 318 -2.60 21.59 20.04
CA LEU A 318 -3.12 20.96 21.26
C LEU A 318 -4.59 20.58 21.13
N ALA A 319 -5.42 21.42 20.52
CA ALA A 319 -6.83 21.11 20.28
C ALA A 319 -6.97 19.85 19.40
N LYS A 320 -6.16 19.74 18.34
CA LYS A 320 -6.11 18.55 17.49
C LYS A 320 -5.63 17.32 18.26
N LEU A 321 -4.59 17.43 19.08
CA LEU A 321 -4.13 16.30 19.91
C LEU A 321 -5.20 15.82 20.91
N GLU A 322 -5.97 16.74 21.49
CA GLU A 322 -7.06 16.36 22.39
C GLU A 322 -8.19 15.61 21.64
N GLU A 323 -8.50 16.03 20.41
CA GLU A 323 -9.43 15.30 19.53
C GLU A 323 -8.97 13.86 19.24
N LEU A 324 -7.65 13.61 19.19
CA LEU A 324 -7.08 12.28 18.91
C LEU A 324 -7.16 11.30 20.09
N ARG A 325 -7.56 11.74 21.28
CA ARG A 325 -7.74 10.85 22.43
C ARG A 325 -8.96 9.94 22.26
N ASP A 326 -9.86 10.30 21.36
CA ASP A 326 -11.02 9.50 20.98
C ASP A 326 -10.77 8.87 19.60
N THR A 327 -10.76 7.54 19.53
CA THR A 327 -10.54 6.81 18.28
C THR A 327 -11.81 6.72 17.43
N GLN A 328 -12.98 7.05 18.00
CA GLN A 328 -14.28 6.89 17.34
C GLN A 328 -14.47 7.85 16.19
N LEU A 329 -14.96 7.32 15.07
CA LEU A 329 -15.34 8.12 13.92
C LEU A 329 -16.60 8.92 14.24
N LYS A 330 -16.55 10.23 13.97
CA LYS A 330 -17.67 11.14 14.23
C LYS A 330 -18.00 11.91 12.95
N PRO A 331 -19.28 12.00 12.55
CA PRO A 331 -19.69 12.75 11.38
C PRO A 331 -19.17 14.19 11.42
N GLY A 332 -18.49 14.61 10.33
CA GLY A 332 -17.95 15.97 10.20
C GLY A 332 -16.63 16.22 10.92
N LEU A 333 -16.11 15.27 11.70
CA LEU A 333 -14.79 15.37 12.33
C LEU A 333 -13.75 14.61 11.49
N THR A 334 -12.64 15.28 11.18
CA THR A 334 -11.48 14.61 10.55
C THR A 334 -10.55 14.10 11.63
N LEU A 335 -10.38 12.78 11.72
CA LEU A 335 -9.34 12.18 12.57
C LEU A 335 -7.99 12.17 11.86
N TYR A 336 -6.93 12.34 12.65
CA TYR A 336 -5.55 12.38 12.17
C TYR A 336 -4.69 11.30 12.83
N VAL A 337 -3.55 11.00 12.21
CA VAL A 337 -2.40 10.41 12.91
C VAL A 337 -1.30 11.44 13.01
N VAL A 338 -0.64 11.47 14.16
CA VAL A 338 0.59 12.24 14.37
C VAL A 338 1.76 11.44 13.78
N ARG A 339 2.59 12.09 12.96
CA ARG A 339 3.79 11.47 12.39
C ARG A 339 4.94 12.44 12.40
N HIS A 340 6.15 11.94 12.58
CA HIS A 340 7.35 12.74 12.41
C HIS A 340 7.43 13.27 10.96
N LYS A 341 7.85 14.52 10.82
CA LYS A 341 8.11 15.19 9.55
C LYS A 341 9.42 14.64 9.00
N VAL A 342 9.35 13.90 7.91
CA VAL A 342 10.56 13.38 7.25
C VAL A 342 11.30 14.52 6.57
N ASN A 343 12.53 14.77 7.01
CA ASN A 343 13.40 15.80 6.44
C ASN A 343 14.05 15.29 5.16
N GLN A 344 13.50 15.66 4.00
CA GLN A 344 14.05 15.28 2.70
C GLN A 344 15.00 16.33 2.14
N ARG A 345 15.93 15.89 1.29
CA ARG A 345 16.62 16.77 0.37
C ARG A 345 15.67 17.33 -0.68
N LEU A 346 16.02 18.50 -1.21
CA LEU A 346 15.45 19.02 -2.45
C LEU A 346 16.26 18.46 -3.61
N TYR A 347 15.56 17.98 -4.63
CA TYR A 347 16.15 17.50 -5.86
C TYR A 347 15.79 18.45 -6.99
N ASP A 348 16.76 18.76 -7.84
CA ASP A 348 16.49 19.51 -9.06
C ASP A 348 15.74 18.61 -10.04
N VAL A 349 14.48 18.93 -10.30
CA VAL A 349 13.61 18.21 -11.23
C VAL A 349 13.23 19.11 -12.38
N THR A 350 13.47 18.63 -13.59
CA THR A 350 13.10 19.36 -14.81
C THR A 350 11.66 19.02 -15.16
N LEU A 351 10.77 20.02 -15.06
CA LEU A 351 9.34 19.86 -15.37
C LEU A 351 9.01 20.54 -16.69
N GLY A 352 8.25 19.84 -17.55
CA GLY A 352 7.69 20.41 -18.78
C GLY A 352 8.72 21.10 -19.68
N SER A 353 8.63 22.44 -19.77
CA SER A 353 9.38 23.32 -20.67
C SER A 353 10.91 23.35 -20.51
N GLY A 354 11.50 22.47 -19.69
CA GLY A 354 12.95 22.34 -19.55
C GLY A 354 13.57 23.14 -18.40
N GLN A 355 12.76 23.82 -17.58
CA GLN A 355 13.25 24.48 -16.37
C GLN A 355 13.36 23.48 -15.22
N SER A 356 14.53 23.45 -14.57
CA SER A 356 14.73 22.72 -13.33
C SER A 356 14.19 23.51 -12.14
N VAL A 357 13.39 22.85 -11.32
CA VAL A 357 12.87 23.39 -10.06
C VAL A 357 13.27 22.46 -8.91
N PRO A 358 13.72 23.00 -7.76
CA PRO A 358 14.00 22.18 -6.60
C PRO A 358 12.69 21.68 -6.00
N CYS A 359 12.54 20.37 -5.85
CA CYS A 359 11.36 19.77 -5.24
C CYS A 359 11.70 18.58 -4.34
N HIS A 360 10.83 18.33 -3.35
CA HIS A 360 10.80 17.07 -2.63
C HIS A 360 10.36 15.93 -3.55
N LYS A 361 10.75 14.70 -3.23
CA LYS A 361 10.41 13.51 -4.00
C LYS A 361 9.72 12.48 -3.13
N VAL A 362 8.65 11.91 -3.67
CA VAL A 362 8.00 10.74 -3.11
C VAL A 362 8.39 9.58 -4.01
N GLY A 363 9.04 8.58 -3.44
CA GLY A 363 9.26 7.31 -4.12
C GLY A 363 8.07 6.39 -3.85
N THR A 364 7.88 5.40 -4.71
CA THR A 364 6.83 4.42 -4.50
C THR A 364 7.28 3.04 -4.95
N TYR A 365 6.61 2.00 -4.47
CA TYR A 365 6.76 0.68 -5.03
C TYR A 365 5.42 -0.03 -5.11
N HIS A 366 5.36 -1.05 -5.94
CA HIS A 366 4.14 -1.77 -6.25
C HIS A 366 4.25 -3.21 -5.74
N ALA A 367 3.17 -3.70 -5.15
CA ALA A 367 3.01 -5.09 -4.76
C ALA A 367 1.64 -5.63 -5.16
N VAL A 368 1.56 -6.92 -5.50
CA VAL A 368 0.32 -7.59 -5.89
C VAL A 368 0.21 -8.89 -5.09
N ASN A 369 -0.86 -9.03 -4.30
CA ASN A 369 -1.06 -10.15 -3.36
C ASN A 369 0.19 -10.47 -2.52
N GLY A 370 0.73 -9.47 -1.82
CA GLY A 370 1.92 -9.62 -0.97
C GLY A 370 3.24 -9.81 -1.72
N GLN A 371 3.23 -9.82 -3.05
CA GLN A 371 4.45 -9.95 -3.86
C GLN A 371 4.90 -8.59 -4.37
N PHE A 372 6.13 -8.19 -4.06
CA PHE A 372 6.75 -7.02 -4.67
C PHE A 372 6.87 -7.20 -6.19
N VAL A 373 6.42 -6.23 -6.98
CA VAL A 373 6.47 -6.29 -8.45
C VAL A 373 7.33 -5.22 -9.11
N GLY A 374 7.72 -4.16 -8.39
CA GLY A 374 8.65 -3.15 -8.92
C GLY A 374 8.63 -1.80 -8.20
N LEU A 375 9.71 -1.03 -8.34
CA LEU A 375 9.73 0.37 -7.93
C LEU A 375 8.94 1.22 -8.93
N GLY A 376 8.25 2.23 -8.43
CA GLY A 376 7.65 3.31 -9.19
C GLY A 376 8.23 4.67 -8.81
N ALA A 377 7.80 5.71 -9.50
CA ALA A 377 8.16 7.10 -9.24
C ALA A 377 6.95 8.01 -9.37
#